data_AF-C8P4J9-F1
#
_entry.id   AF-C8P4J9-F1
#
_cell.length_a   1.000
_cell.length_b   1.000
_cell.length_c   1.000
_cell.angle_alpha   90.00
_cell.angle_beta   90.00
_cell.angle_gamma   90.00
#
_symmetry.space_group_name_H-M   'P 1'
#
loop_
_entity.id
_entity.type
_entity.pdbx_description
1 polymer ?
#
loop_
_entity_poly.entity_id
_entity_poly.type
_entity_poly.pdbx_seq_one_letter_code
_entity_poly.pdbx_strand_id
1 'polypeptide(L)'
;MNTTLITQLILGVLLLFQVYNYGRDIFKNRKCLNDGNRNPAVTGLIGFTTNFFDTLGIGSYAPTTMLLKLTKSLKNDRLLPGTLNVGCAIPVMTEAFMYIKTVKVDGMTLLSMVFAAMLGSFIGAKVVARFDEKKVQVVMGSALAITAILMILSATGVTTRLGAHNVATGFYGWKLYVACGVNFALGALMTAGIGLYAPCLALVYLLGLNPVVAFPIMMSSSASVMPIAAREFIKKGDYARVPAISITICGCMGVFVAITFVKRLNLTLLMWLVIGVMIYTSILMLVEGIRKFKTVC
;
A
#
# COMPACT_ATOMS: atom_id res chain seq x y z
N MET A 1 19.66 -22.15 -3.46
CA MET A 1 19.47 -20.70 -3.68
C MET A 1 18.78 -20.12 -2.45
N ASN A 2 19.29 -19.02 -1.88
CA ASN A 2 18.62 -18.34 -0.77
C ASN A 2 17.23 -17.86 -1.24
N THR A 3 16.16 -18.30 -0.59
CA THR A 3 14.77 -17.94 -0.92
C THR A 3 14.50 -16.43 -0.85
N THR A 4 15.30 -15.70 -0.07
CA THR A 4 15.33 -14.23 -0.06
C THR A 4 15.89 -13.64 -1.35
N LEU A 5 16.92 -14.23 -1.96
CA LEU A 5 17.44 -13.82 -3.28
C LEU A 5 16.41 -14.07 -4.38
N ILE A 6 15.67 -15.19 -4.31
CA ILE A 6 14.57 -15.47 -5.25
C ILE A 6 13.50 -14.38 -5.15
N THR A 7 13.12 -13.99 -3.94
CA THR A 7 12.16 -12.90 -3.72
C THR A 7 12.66 -11.57 -4.30
N GLN A 8 13.94 -11.23 -4.07
CA GLN A 8 14.54 -10.03 -4.65
C GLN A 8 14.57 -10.05 -6.18
N LEU A 9 14.86 -11.21 -6.80
CA LEU A 9 14.81 -11.37 -8.24
C LEU A 9 13.39 -11.17 -8.79
N ILE A 10 12.38 -11.75 -8.12
CA ILE A 10 10.96 -11.56 -8.49
C ILE A 10 10.59 -10.08 -8.42
N LEU A 11 10.93 -9.40 -7.31
CA LEU A 11 10.69 -7.97 -7.17
C LEU A 11 11.43 -7.14 -8.22
N GLY A 12 12.64 -7.54 -8.60
CA GLY A 12 13.43 -6.87 -9.63
C GLY A 12 12.79 -6.98 -11.02
N VAL A 13 12.31 -8.17 -11.37
CA VAL A 13 11.55 -8.40 -12.61
C VAL A 13 10.25 -7.61 -12.60
N LEU A 14 9.51 -7.58 -11.49
CA LEU A 14 8.29 -6.79 -11.35
C LEU A 14 8.54 -5.28 -11.44
N LEU A 15 9.70 -4.80 -10.95
CA LEU A 15 10.10 -3.40 -11.08
C LEU A 15 10.36 -3.05 -12.54
N LEU A 16 11.13 -3.87 -13.26
CA LEU A 16 11.34 -3.68 -14.71
C LEU A 16 10.02 -3.73 -15.48
N PHE A 17 9.13 -4.65 -15.12
CA PHE A 17 7.79 -4.75 -15.69
C PHE A 17 6.95 -3.50 -15.44
N GLN A 18 6.98 -2.94 -14.23
CA GLN A 18 6.28 -1.71 -13.88
C GLN A 18 6.85 -0.52 -14.66
N VAL A 19 8.18 -0.35 -14.68
CA VAL A 19 8.86 0.72 -15.42
C VAL A 19 8.53 0.63 -16.92
N TYR A 20 8.51 -0.57 -17.50
CA TYR A 20 8.16 -0.78 -18.90
C TYR A 20 6.70 -0.39 -19.18
N ASN A 21 5.72 -0.94 -18.43
CA ASN A 21 4.30 -0.67 -18.68
C ASN A 21 3.97 0.80 -18.44
N TYR A 22 4.47 1.36 -17.34
CA TYR A 22 4.21 2.73 -16.94
C TYR A 22 4.90 3.72 -17.87
N GLY A 23 6.18 3.49 -18.18
CA GLY A 23 6.94 4.32 -19.12
C GLY A 23 6.36 4.29 -20.52
N ARG A 24 5.90 3.13 -20.99
CA ARG A 24 5.22 3.00 -22.29
C ARG A 24 3.88 3.74 -22.33
N ASP A 25 3.07 3.69 -21.27
CA ASP A 25 1.80 4.42 -21.22
C ASP A 25 2.02 5.93 -21.20
N ILE A 26 3.00 6.41 -20.40
CA ILE A 26 3.39 7.82 -20.38
C ILE A 26 3.88 8.25 -21.77
N PHE A 27 4.72 7.45 -22.42
CA PHE A 27 5.25 7.76 -23.76
C PHE A 27 4.14 7.86 -24.80
N LYS A 28 3.18 6.94 -24.78
CA LYS A 28 2.07 6.92 -25.73
C LYS A 28 1.09 8.08 -25.50
N ASN A 29 0.88 8.46 -24.25
CA ASN A 29 -0.11 9.47 -23.86
C ASN A 29 0.51 10.85 -23.55
N ARG A 30 1.76 11.13 -23.95
CA ARG A 30 2.48 12.39 -23.65
C ARG A 30 1.71 13.66 -24.02
N LYS A 31 0.91 13.61 -25.08
CA LYS A 31 0.16 14.78 -25.61
C LYS A 31 -1.12 15.08 -24.81
N CYS A 32 -1.64 14.12 -24.05
CA CYS A 32 -2.85 14.24 -23.22
C CYS A 32 -2.54 13.94 -21.74
N LEU A 33 -1.35 14.30 -21.26
CA LEU A 33 -1.00 14.11 -19.85
C LEU A 33 -1.85 15.00 -18.93
N ASN A 34 -2.18 16.20 -19.41
CA ASN A 34 -2.91 17.19 -18.64
C ASN A 34 -4.42 17.03 -18.82
N ASP A 35 -4.94 15.89 -18.35
CA ASP A 35 -6.37 15.58 -18.31
C ASP A 35 -7.05 16.41 -17.21
N GLY A 36 -6.96 17.75 -17.23
CA GLY A 36 -7.66 18.65 -16.29
C GLY A 36 -7.29 18.49 -14.81
N ASN A 37 -6.10 17.97 -14.53
CA ASN A 37 -5.69 17.58 -13.19
C ASN A 37 -4.84 18.68 -12.52
N ARG A 38 -5.15 19.05 -11.28
CA ARG A 38 -4.54 20.21 -10.59
C ARG A 38 -3.08 19.98 -10.17
N ASN A 39 -2.37 21.11 -9.99
CA ASN A 39 -0.94 21.31 -9.71
C ASN A 39 -0.09 20.04 -9.39
N PRO A 40 0.86 19.66 -10.27
CA PRO A 40 1.75 18.52 -10.05
C PRO A 40 2.63 18.67 -8.80
N ALA A 41 2.92 19.91 -8.40
CA ALA A 41 3.68 20.21 -7.18
C ALA A 41 2.97 19.74 -5.90
N VAL A 42 1.64 19.88 -5.84
CA VAL A 42 0.84 19.46 -4.67
C VAL A 42 0.85 17.94 -4.58
N THR A 43 0.61 17.25 -5.70
CA THR A 43 0.65 15.77 -5.74
C THR A 43 2.05 15.21 -5.49
N GLY A 44 3.09 15.95 -5.87
CA GLY A 44 4.47 15.60 -5.54
C GLY A 44 4.75 15.71 -4.04
N LEU A 45 4.33 16.80 -3.39
CA LEU A 45 4.47 16.96 -1.94
C LEU A 45 3.69 15.89 -1.17
N ILE A 46 2.50 15.53 -1.65
CA ILE A 46 1.73 14.41 -1.11
C ILE A 46 2.55 13.12 -1.22
N GLY A 47 3.04 12.76 -2.41
CA GLY A 47 3.83 11.55 -2.59
C GLY A 47 5.12 11.53 -1.79
N PHE A 48 5.80 12.66 -1.62
CA PHE A 48 6.98 12.77 -0.77
C PHE A 48 6.64 12.46 0.68
N THR A 49 5.64 13.16 1.24
CA THR A 49 5.26 13.01 2.65
C THR A 49 4.71 11.63 2.96
N THR A 50 3.84 11.09 2.09
CA THR A 50 3.17 9.81 2.35
C THR A 50 4.11 8.63 2.22
N ASN A 51 5.02 8.62 1.24
CA ASN A 51 6.03 7.56 1.12
C ASN A 51 7.17 7.73 2.15
N PHE A 52 7.49 8.96 2.58
CA PHE A 52 8.38 9.17 3.72
C PHE A 52 7.82 8.49 4.99
N PHE A 53 6.53 8.70 5.26
CA PHE A 53 5.86 8.03 6.37
C PHE A 53 5.71 6.52 6.15
N ASP A 54 5.52 6.07 4.92
CA ASP A 54 5.43 4.65 4.60
C ASP A 54 6.72 3.90 4.96
N THR A 55 7.87 4.49 4.64
CA THR A 55 9.18 3.98 5.05
C THR A 55 9.31 3.86 6.57
N LEU A 56 8.57 4.65 7.36
CA LEU A 56 8.56 4.57 8.83
C LEU A 56 7.58 3.53 9.39
N GLY A 57 6.84 2.83 8.53
CA GLY A 57 5.84 1.86 8.94
C GLY A 57 4.51 2.51 9.29
N ILE A 58 3.95 3.26 8.37
CA ILE A 58 2.67 3.92 8.57
C ILE A 58 1.65 3.53 7.50
N GLY A 59 2.12 3.21 6.29
CA GLY A 59 1.27 3.01 5.12
C GLY A 59 1.10 4.29 4.31
N SER A 60 1.45 4.25 3.03
CA SER A 60 1.26 5.37 2.09
C SER A 60 -0.18 5.54 1.61
N TYR A 61 -1.01 4.49 1.59
CA TYR A 61 -2.27 4.48 0.84
C TYR A 61 -3.37 5.34 1.48
N ALA A 62 -3.58 5.22 2.79
CA ALA A 62 -4.57 6.00 3.53
C ALA A 62 -4.26 7.52 3.54
N PRO A 63 -3.04 7.97 3.90
CA PRO A 63 -2.73 9.39 3.90
C PRO A 63 -2.67 9.97 2.48
N THR A 64 -2.22 9.20 1.48
CA THR A 64 -2.29 9.64 0.07
C THR A 64 -3.74 9.84 -0.39
N THR A 65 -4.64 8.92 -0.02
CA THR A 65 -6.07 9.06 -0.30
C THR A 65 -6.66 10.31 0.35
N MET A 66 -6.31 10.58 1.62
CA MET A 66 -6.73 11.79 2.34
C MET A 66 -6.35 13.04 1.57
N LEU A 67 -5.06 13.15 1.28
CA LEU A 67 -4.50 14.39 0.78
C LEU A 67 -4.98 14.63 -0.65
N LEU A 68 -5.04 13.59 -1.50
CA LEU A 68 -5.59 13.71 -2.84
C LEU A 68 -7.05 14.17 -2.85
N LYS A 69 -7.85 13.74 -1.86
CA LYS A 69 -9.23 14.23 -1.68
C LYS A 69 -9.28 15.68 -1.20
N LEU A 70 -8.53 16.01 -0.15
CA LEU A 70 -8.50 17.35 0.42
C LEU A 70 -8.02 18.39 -0.60
N THR A 71 -7.03 18.04 -1.42
CA THR A 71 -6.52 18.93 -2.46
C THR A 71 -7.34 18.88 -3.74
N LYS A 72 -8.38 18.03 -3.80
CA LYS A 72 -9.19 17.76 -5.01
C LYS A 72 -8.30 17.52 -6.23
N SER A 73 -7.24 16.75 -6.02
CA SER A 73 -6.21 16.46 -7.02
C SER A 73 -6.63 15.34 -7.99
N LEU A 74 -7.85 14.83 -7.87
CA LEU A 74 -8.42 13.82 -8.78
C LEU A 74 -9.77 14.30 -9.31
N LYS A 75 -10.02 14.01 -10.58
CA LYS A 75 -11.32 14.28 -11.24
C LYS A 75 -12.47 13.49 -10.62
N ASN A 76 -12.21 12.24 -10.23
CA ASN A 76 -13.20 11.30 -9.73
C ASN A 76 -12.51 10.28 -8.82
N ASP A 77 -13.19 9.85 -7.74
CA ASP A 77 -12.65 8.88 -6.79
C ASP A 77 -12.44 7.48 -7.39
N ARG A 78 -13.05 7.17 -8.54
CA ARG A 78 -12.79 5.95 -9.32
C ARG A 78 -11.33 5.81 -9.72
N LEU A 79 -10.61 6.94 -9.87
CA LEU A 79 -9.19 6.95 -10.24
C LEU A 79 -8.26 6.71 -9.05
N LEU A 80 -8.75 6.74 -7.80
CA LEU A 80 -7.94 6.58 -6.60
C LEU A 80 -7.16 5.24 -6.61
N PRO A 81 -7.81 4.07 -6.79
CA PRO A 81 -7.10 2.79 -6.68
C PRO A 81 -6.00 2.65 -7.74
N GLY A 82 -6.28 3.08 -8.98
CA GLY A 82 -5.28 3.06 -10.05
C GLY A 82 -4.12 4.02 -9.78
N THR A 83 -4.41 5.23 -9.32
CA THR A 83 -3.37 6.25 -9.04
C THR A 83 -2.45 5.82 -7.90
N LEU A 84 -3.01 5.21 -6.83
CA LEU A 84 -2.25 4.70 -5.70
C LEU A 84 -1.35 3.53 -6.11
N ASN A 85 -1.91 2.52 -6.81
CA ASN A 85 -1.16 1.35 -7.25
C ASN A 85 -0.06 1.70 -8.26
N VAL A 86 -0.31 2.64 -9.17
CA VAL A 86 0.70 3.06 -10.16
C VAL A 86 1.76 3.96 -9.52
N GLY A 87 1.32 4.97 -8.75
CA GLY A 87 2.20 6.02 -8.23
C GLY A 87 3.08 5.58 -7.07
N CYS A 88 2.63 4.66 -6.23
CA CYS A 88 3.40 4.18 -5.07
C CYS A 88 4.21 2.91 -5.38
N ALA A 89 4.03 2.26 -6.54
CA ALA A 89 4.70 1.00 -6.86
C ALA A 89 6.23 1.10 -6.78
N ILE A 90 6.83 2.09 -7.44
CA ILE A 90 8.29 2.23 -7.51
C ILE A 90 8.87 2.70 -6.17
N PRO A 91 8.27 3.67 -5.45
CA PRO A 91 8.68 4.01 -4.08
C PRO A 91 8.70 2.79 -3.15
N VAL A 92 7.60 2.03 -3.08
CA VAL A 92 7.49 0.88 -2.17
C VAL A 92 8.39 -0.29 -2.58
N MET A 93 8.66 -0.47 -3.87
CA MET A 93 9.70 -1.41 -4.30
C MET A 93 11.08 -1.04 -3.76
N THR A 94 11.42 0.25 -3.77
CA THR A 94 12.70 0.76 -3.24
C THR A 94 12.80 0.46 -1.73
N GLU A 95 11.69 0.66 -1.00
CA GLU A 95 11.59 0.31 0.42
C GLU A 95 11.77 -1.20 0.64
N ALA A 96 11.08 -2.03 -0.14
CA ALA A 96 11.13 -3.49 -0.03
C ALA A 96 12.57 -4.02 -0.20
N PHE A 97 13.30 -3.55 -1.21
CA PHE A 97 14.70 -3.96 -1.41
C PHE A 97 15.59 -3.60 -0.22
N MET A 98 15.35 -2.46 0.41
CA MET A 98 16.10 -2.05 1.59
C MET A 98 15.75 -2.92 2.81
N TYR A 99 14.46 -3.10 3.10
CA TYR A 99 14.02 -3.83 4.28
C TYR A 99 14.38 -5.32 4.24
N ILE A 100 14.37 -5.96 3.07
CA ILE A 100 14.84 -7.35 2.92
C ILE A 100 16.33 -7.48 3.25
N LYS A 101 17.14 -6.45 2.98
CA LYS A 101 18.59 -6.46 3.30
C LYS A 101 18.87 -6.18 4.76
N THR A 102 18.11 -5.28 5.38
CA THR A 102 18.36 -4.82 6.75
C THR A 102 17.77 -5.76 7.81
N VAL A 103 16.65 -6.43 7.52
CA VAL A 103 15.96 -7.30 8.49
C VAL A 103 16.03 -8.76 8.04
N LYS A 104 16.50 -9.63 8.93
CA LYS A 104 16.49 -11.08 8.71
C LYS A 104 15.06 -11.63 8.83
N VAL A 105 14.53 -12.14 7.72
CA VAL A 105 13.26 -12.89 7.66
C VAL A 105 13.50 -14.27 7.08
N ASP A 106 12.72 -15.26 7.52
CA ASP A 106 12.68 -16.56 6.89
C ASP A 106 12.21 -16.43 5.43
N GLY A 107 13.06 -16.87 4.50
CA GLY A 107 12.81 -16.64 3.08
C GLY A 107 11.68 -17.51 2.52
N MET A 108 11.36 -18.65 3.12
CA MET A 108 10.19 -19.45 2.71
C MET A 108 8.89 -18.71 3.06
N THR A 109 8.80 -18.21 4.30
CA THR A 109 7.67 -17.39 4.76
C THR A 109 7.47 -16.17 3.86
N LEU A 110 8.55 -15.43 3.59
CA LEU A 110 8.53 -14.26 2.73
C LEU A 110 8.00 -14.62 1.33
N LEU A 111 8.60 -15.64 0.70
CA LEU A 111 8.27 -16.04 -0.67
C LEU A 111 6.82 -16.51 -0.78
N SER A 112 6.37 -17.38 0.12
CA SER A 112 5.00 -17.91 0.12
C SER A 112 3.95 -16.82 0.33
N MET A 113 4.20 -15.87 1.22
CA MET A 113 3.29 -14.75 1.45
C MET A 113 3.27 -13.79 0.25
N VAL A 114 4.42 -13.48 -0.34
CA VAL A 114 4.53 -12.64 -1.55
C VAL A 114 3.76 -13.27 -2.70
N PHE A 115 3.93 -14.57 -2.96
CA PHE A 115 3.19 -15.28 -4.01
C PHE A 115 1.68 -15.29 -3.76
N ALA A 116 1.26 -15.54 -2.51
CA ALA A 116 -0.15 -15.51 -2.16
C ALA A 116 -0.78 -14.13 -2.40
N ALA A 117 -0.10 -13.05 -2.00
CA ALA A 117 -0.56 -11.68 -2.25
C ALA A 117 -0.61 -11.35 -3.75
N MET A 118 0.38 -11.78 -4.53
CA MET A 118 0.39 -11.59 -5.99
C MET A 118 -0.83 -12.23 -6.66
N LEU A 119 -1.18 -13.47 -6.29
CA LEU A 119 -2.36 -14.16 -6.80
C LEU A 119 -3.65 -13.46 -6.39
N GLY A 120 -3.73 -13.00 -5.14
CA GLY A 120 -4.86 -12.23 -4.64
C GLY A 120 -5.05 -10.94 -5.43
N SER A 121 -3.97 -10.20 -5.67
CA SER A 121 -3.97 -8.96 -6.46
C SER A 121 -4.43 -9.18 -7.90
N PHE A 122 -4.00 -10.26 -8.54
CA PHE A 122 -4.38 -10.53 -9.92
C PHE A 122 -5.90 -10.67 -10.09
N ILE A 123 -6.58 -11.25 -9.10
CA ILE A 123 -8.04 -11.38 -9.08
C ILE A 123 -8.68 -10.08 -8.61
N GLY A 124 -8.18 -9.50 -7.51
CA GLY A 124 -8.68 -8.26 -6.92
C GLY A 124 -8.68 -7.10 -7.90
N ALA A 125 -7.57 -6.90 -8.63
CA ALA A 125 -7.42 -5.79 -9.58
C ALA A 125 -8.48 -5.84 -10.69
N LYS A 126 -8.81 -7.04 -11.19
CA LYS A 126 -9.85 -7.21 -12.22
C LYS A 126 -11.24 -6.83 -11.71
N VAL A 127 -11.53 -7.15 -10.44
CA VAL A 127 -12.80 -6.84 -9.78
C VAL A 127 -12.89 -5.35 -9.47
N VAL A 128 -11.88 -4.79 -8.81
CA VAL A 128 -11.84 -3.37 -8.40
C VAL A 128 -11.85 -2.45 -9.61
N ALA A 129 -11.15 -2.79 -10.69
CA ALA A 129 -11.16 -1.99 -11.90
C ALA A 129 -12.50 -2.05 -12.68
N ARG A 130 -13.55 -2.69 -12.15
CA ARG A 130 -14.93 -2.61 -12.63
C ARG A 130 -15.85 -1.85 -11.67
N PHE A 131 -15.33 -1.36 -10.54
CA PHE A 131 -16.14 -0.66 -9.56
C PHE A 131 -16.48 0.75 -10.02
N ASP A 132 -17.73 1.11 -9.77
CA ASP A 132 -18.18 2.49 -9.86
C ASP A 132 -17.62 3.29 -8.69
N GLU A 133 -17.54 4.62 -8.85
CA GLU A 133 -17.00 5.53 -7.85
C GLU A 133 -17.59 5.29 -6.44
N LYS A 134 -18.89 5.04 -6.36
CA LYS A 134 -19.61 4.79 -5.10
C LYS A 134 -19.12 3.52 -4.40
N LYS A 135 -18.91 2.44 -5.17
CA LYS A 135 -18.42 1.16 -4.65
C LYS A 135 -16.99 1.33 -4.14
N VAL A 136 -16.15 2.07 -4.87
CA VAL A 136 -14.79 2.40 -4.43
C VAL A 136 -14.83 3.16 -3.10
N GLN A 137 -15.67 4.19 -2.98
CA GLN A 137 -15.79 4.98 -1.75
C GLN A 137 -16.21 4.14 -0.53
N VAL A 138 -17.22 3.28 -0.67
CA VAL A 138 -17.72 2.44 0.44
C VAL A 138 -16.72 1.34 0.80
N VAL A 139 -16.13 0.67 -0.19
CA VAL A 139 -15.15 -0.42 0.05
C VAL A 139 -13.87 0.13 0.68
N MET A 140 -13.31 1.22 0.13
CA MET A 140 -12.14 1.86 0.72
C MET A 140 -12.46 2.44 2.11
N GLY A 141 -13.59 3.12 2.28
CA GLY A 141 -13.98 3.72 3.55
C GLY A 141 -14.18 2.70 4.67
N SER A 142 -14.87 1.60 4.39
CA SER A 142 -15.08 0.49 5.36
C SER A 142 -13.78 -0.22 5.69
N ALA A 143 -12.92 -0.48 4.70
CA ALA A 143 -11.63 -1.09 4.95
C ALA A 143 -10.66 -0.17 5.72
N LEU A 144 -10.66 1.14 5.45
CA LEU A 144 -9.92 2.11 6.25
C LEU A 144 -10.43 2.16 7.69
N ALA A 145 -11.73 1.97 7.93
CA ALA A 145 -12.29 1.89 9.30
C ALA A 145 -11.72 0.69 10.05
N ILE A 146 -11.75 -0.49 9.41
CA ILE A 146 -11.22 -1.73 9.97
C ILE A 146 -9.71 -1.58 10.24
N THR A 147 -8.98 -1.01 9.28
CA THR A 147 -7.54 -0.74 9.41
C THR A 147 -7.24 0.21 10.56
N ALA A 148 -8.05 1.26 10.75
CA ALA A 148 -7.92 2.18 11.87
C ALA A 148 -8.15 1.50 13.23
N ILE A 149 -9.19 0.66 13.34
CA ILE A 149 -9.44 -0.14 14.55
C ILE A 149 -8.24 -1.05 14.86
N LEU A 150 -7.70 -1.75 13.85
CA LEU A 150 -6.51 -2.60 13.99
C LEU A 150 -5.26 -1.80 14.39
N MET A 151 -5.09 -0.57 13.87
CA MET A 151 -3.99 0.31 14.28
C MET A 151 -4.15 0.82 15.72
N ILE A 152 -5.37 1.13 16.18
CA ILE A 152 -5.63 1.51 17.58
C ILE A 152 -5.30 0.35 18.51
N LEU A 153 -5.75 -0.87 18.18
CA LEU A 153 -5.40 -2.08 18.92
C LEU A 153 -3.89 -2.30 18.96
N SER A 154 -3.20 -1.95 17.87
CA SER A 154 -1.73 -2.03 17.82
C SER A 154 -1.05 -0.94 18.63
N ALA A 155 -1.58 0.28 18.62
CA ALA A 155 -1.04 1.44 19.31
C ALA A 155 -1.27 1.43 20.82
N THR A 156 -2.37 0.83 21.28
CA THR A 156 -2.69 0.64 22.70
C THR A 156 -1.85 -0.45 23.37
N GLY A 157 -0.95 -1.09 22.61
CA GLY A 157 -0.04 -2.09 23.15
C GLY A 157 -0.68 -3.46 23.36
N VAL A 158 -1.96 -3.65 23.01
CA VAL A 158 -2.66 -4.93 23.17
C VAL A 158 -2.02 -6.01 22.29
N THR A 159 -1.67 -5.67 21.05
CA THR A 159 -0.93 -6.59 20.16
C THR A 159 0.52 -6.80 20.60
N THR A 160 1.15 -5.77 21.18
CA THR A 160 2.52 -5.84 21.69
C THR A 160 2.61 -6.69 22.96
N ARG A 161 1.60 -6.67 23.82
CA ARG A 161 1.48 -7.56 24.99
C ARG A 161 1.22 -9.02 24.61
N LEU A 162 0.52 -9.27 23.49
CA LEU A 162 0.35 -10.62 22.95
C LEU A 162 1.61 -11.18 22.27
N GLY A 163 2.53 -10.31 21.82
CA GLY A 163 3.71 -10.72 21.04
C GLY A 163 5.08 -10.41 21.64
N ALA A 164 5.16 -9.82 22.84
CA ALA A 164 6.41 -9.39 23.48
C ALA A 164 7.44 -10.52 23.69
N HIS A 165 7.00 -11.78 23.69
CA HIS A 165 7.86 -12.97 23.85
C HIS A 165 8.12 -13.73 22.54
N ASN A 166 7.68 -13.21 21.39
CA ASN A 166 7.81 -13.90 20.11
C ASN A 166 9.21 -13.74 19.53
N VAL A 167 9.97 -14.83 19.51
CA VAL A 167 11.33 -14.90 18.93
C VAL A 167 11.35 -15.44 17.49
N ALA A 168 10.22 -15.90 16.98
CA ALA A 168 10.15 -16.54 15.68
C ALA A 168 10.32 -15.53 14.52
N THR A 169 11.07 -15.95 13.51
CA THR A 169 11.40 -15.18 12.29
C THR A 169 10.74 -15.73 11.03
N GLY A 170 9.96 -16.81 11.15
CA GLY A 170 9.24 -17.45 10.06
C GLY A 170 8.02 -18.24 10.53
N PHE A 171 7.06 -18.41 9.63
CA PHE A 171 5.90 -19.27 9.83
C PHE A 171 6.19 -20.69 9.35
N TYR A 172 5.83 -21.68 10.16
CA TYR A 172 5.96 -23.09 9.82
C TYR A 172 4.63 -23.82 10.05
N GLY A 173 4.38 -24.87 9.26
CA GLY A 173 3.17 -25.68 9.37
C GLY A 173 1.88 -24.91 9.11
N TRP A 174 0.85 -25.14 9.93
CA TRP A 174 -0.49 -24.57 9.75
C TRP A 174 -0.51 -23.02 9.75
N LYS A 175 0.40 -22.39 10.50
CA LYS A 175 0.50 -20.92 10.58
C LYS A 175 0.85 -20.29 9.24
N LEU A 176 1.68 -20.95 8.43
CA LEU A 176 2.06 -20.46 7.10
C LEU A 176 0.86 -20.46 6.15
N TYR A 177 0.04 -21.50 6.18
CA TYR A 177 -1.17 -21.57 5.35
C TYR A 177 -2.19 -20.50 5.71
N VAL A 178 -2.42 -20.26 7.00
CA VAL A 178 -3.28 -19.16 7.47
C VAL A 178 -2.71 -17.81 7.05
N ALA A 179 -1.40 -17.60 7.24
CA ALA A 179 -0.74 -16.36 6.83
C ALA A 179 -0.86 -16.11 5.32
N CYS A 180 -0.65 -17.13 4.48
CA CYS A 180 -0.84 -17.04 3.04
C CYS A 180 -2.30 -16.76 2.66
N GLY A 181 -3.26 -17.44 3.28
CA GLY A 181 -4.69 -17.22 3.01
C GLY A 181 -5.13 -15.80 3.33
N VAL A 182 -4.71 -15.26 4.47
CA VAL A 182 -4.97 -13.86 4.83
C VAL A 182 -4.23 -12.92 3.89
N ASN A 183 -2.94 -13.16 3.58
CA ASN A 183 -2.17 -12.28 2.70
C ASN A 183 -2.69 -12.28 1.25
N PHE A 184 -3.30 -13.37 0.80
CA PHE A 184 -4.05 -13.43 -0.47
C PHE A 184 -5.25 -12.49 -0.44
N ALA A 185 -6.07 -12.54 0.62
CA ALA A 185 -7.20 -11.63 0.77
C ALA A 185 -6.73 -10.16 0.87
N LEU A 186 -5.67 -9.91 1.63
CA LEU A 186 -5.07 -8.57 1.75
C LEU A 186 -4.49 -8.09 0.42
N GLY A 187 -3.87 -8.95 -0.37
CA GLY A 187 -3.39 -8.63 -1.71
C GLY A 187 -4.53 -8.23 -2.66
N ALA A 188 -5.67 -8.94 -2.59
CA ALA A 188 -6.87 -8.56 -3.34
C ALA A 188 -7.43 -7.21 -2.88
N LEU A 189 -7.54 -6.99 -1.57
CA LEU A 189 -8.03 -5.75 -0.97
C LEU A 189 -7.11 -4.56 -1.26
N MET A 190 -5.79 -4.77 -1.31
CA MET A 190 -4.82 -3.72 -1.62
C MET A 190 -5.03 -3.12 -2.99
N THR A 191 -5.52 -3.90 -3.96
CA THR A 191 -5.87 -3.38 -5.29
C THR A 191 -6.97 -2.32 -5.25
N ALA A 192 -7.81 -2.32 -4.20
CA ALA A 192 -8.80 -1.28 -3.93
C ALA A 192 -8.21 -0.01 -3.29
N GLY A 193 -6.93 0.01 -2.94
CA GLY A 193 -6.29 1.13 -2.23
C GLY A 193 -6.26 0.95 -0.71
N ILE A 194 -6.37 -0.29 -0.22
CA ILE A 194 -6.27 -0.63 1.21
C ILE A 194 -4.80 -0.96 1.52
N GLY A 195 -4.18 -0.27 2.48
CA GLY A 195 -2.80 -0.56 2.86
C GLY A 195 -2.67 -1.93 3.55
N LEU A 196 -1.65 -2.73 3.20
CA LEU A 196 -1.34 -3.97 3.91
C LEU A 196 -0.75 -3.73 5.31
N TYR A 197 -0.40 -2.48 5.66
CA TYR A 197 0.39 -2.16 6.84
C TYR A 197 -0.20 -2.73 8.14
N ALA A 198 -1.33 -2.18 8.59
CA ALA A 198 -1.97 -2.61 9.83
C ALA A 198 -2.44 -4.08 9.82
N PRO A 199 -3.12 -4.58 8.76
CA PRO A 199 -3.63 -5.94 8.79
C PRO A 199 -2.51 -7.00 8.71
N CYS A 200 -1.43 -6.75 7.97
CA CYS A 200 -0.29 -7.67 7.94
C CYS A 200 0.47 -7.63 9.27
N LEU A 201 0.66 -6.45 9.86
CA LEU A 201 1.26 -6.33 11.18
C LEU A 201 0.45 -7.12 12.23
N ALA A 202 -0.87 -6.95 12.26
CA ALA A 202 -1.76 -7.69 13.16
C ALA A 202 -1.67 -9.22 12.94
N LEU A 203 -1.66 -9.68 11.68
CA LEU A 203 -1.50 -11.08 11.32
C LEU A 203 -0.17 -11.66 11.84
N VAL A 204 0.93 -10.94 11.61
CA VAL A 204 2.30 -11.32 12.03
C VAL A 204 2.38 -11.45 13.55
N TYR A 205 1.80 -10.50 14.28
CA TYR A 205 1.72 -10.56 15.74
C TYR A 205 0.88 -11.73 16.25
N LEU A 206 -0.35 -11.90 15.73
CA LEU A 206 -1.29 -12.94 16.19
C LEU A 206 -0.75 -14.35 15.97
N LEU A 207 0.01 -14.55 14.89
CA LEU A 207 0.57 -15.86 14.57
C LEU A 207 1.92 -16.13 15.25
N GLY A 208 2.49 -15.16 15.96
CA GLY A 208 3.63 -15.39 16.84
C GLY A 208 4.99 -14.94 16.32
N LEU A 209 5.06 -14.02 15.35
CA LEU A 209 6.32 -13.52 14.81
C LEU A 209 6.79 -12.24 15.50
N ASN A 210 8.10 -12.00 15.44
CA ASN A 210 8.69 -10.74 15.86
C ASN A 210 8.22 -9.60 14.94
N PRO A 211 7.74 -8.46 15.48
CA PRO A 211 7.28 -7.34 14.67
C PRO A 211 8.28 -6.75 13.70
N VAL A 212 9.58 -6.83 14.00
CA VAL A 212 10.62 -6.33 13.09
C VAL A 212 10.56 -7.09 11.77
N VAL A 213 10.16 -8.37 11.80
CA VAL A 213 10.00 -9.25 10.63
C VAL A 213 8.75 -8.92 9.81
N ALA A 214 7.77 -8.21 10.38
CA ALA A 214 6.57 -7.77 9.65
C ALA A 214 6.92 -6.82 8.51
N PHE A 215 7.88 -5.92 8.73
CA PHE A 215 8.28 -4.89 7.77
C PHE A 215 8.72 -5.45 6.41
N PRO A 216 9.71 -6.35 6.32
CA PRO A 216 10.12 -6.92 5.03
C PRO A 216 8.99 -7.73 4.37
N ILE A 217 8.17 -8.47 5.14
CA ILE A 217 7.03 -9.24 4.60
C ILE A 217 6.01 -8.31 3.94
N MET A 218 5.64 -7.26 4.66
CA MET A 218 4.65 -6.28 4.25
C MET A 218 5.12 -5.45 3.05
N MET A 219 6.35 -4.92 3.09
CA MET A 219 6.91 -4.14 1.98
C MET A 219 7.07 -5.01 0.73
N SER A 220 7.56 -6.25 0.87
CA SER A 220 7.72 -7.16 -0.26
C SER A 220 6.38 -7.60 -0.86
N SER A 221 5.39 -7.88 -0.02
CA SER A 221 4.03 -8.24 -0.48
C SER A 221 3.36 -7.07 -1.19
N SER A 222 3.51 -5.86 -0.65
CA SER A 222 2.98 -4.65 -1.27
C SER A 222 3.67 -4.37 -2.60
N ALA A 223 5.00 -4.41 -2.62
CA ALA A 223 5.81 -4.20 -3.81
C ALA A 223 5.52 -5.21 -4.94
N SER A 224 5.10 -6.44 -4.61
CA SER A 224 4.72 -7.42 -5.62
C SER A 224 3.29 -7.26 -6.13
N VAL A 225 2.37 -6.80 -5.27
CA VAL A 225 0.96 -6.58 -5.59
C VAL A 225 0.75 -5.36 -6.50
N MET A 226 1.42 -4.25 -6.20
CA MET A 226 1.19 -2.98 -6.90
C MET A 226 1.42 -3.06 -8.42
N PRO A 227 2.49 -3.67 -8.96
CA PRO A 227 2.72 -3.78 -10.40
C PRO A 227 1.67 -4.61 -11.13
N ILE A 228 1.21 -5.69 -10.48
CA ILE A 228 0.18 -6.58 -11.01
C ILE A 228 -1.14 -5.82 -11.12
N ALA A 229 -1.50 -5.08 -10.07
CA ALA A 229 -2.69 -4.24 -10.06
C ALA A 229 -2.58 -3.07 -11.04
N ALA A 230 -1.45 -2.37 -11.02
CA ALA A 230 -1.13 -1.23 -11.89
C ALA A 230 -1.30 -1.58 -13.36
N ARG A 231 -0.88 -2.78 -13.79
CA ARG A 231 -1.07 -3.24 -15.18
C ARG A 231 -2.54 -3.19 -15.62
N GLU A 232 -3.46 -3.65 -14.78
CA GLU A 232 -4.88 -3.69 -15.11
C GLU A 232 -5.48 -2.27 -15.17
N PHE A 233 -5.10 -1.39 -14.25
CA PHE A 233 -5.53 0.02 -14.25
C PHE A 233 -4.93 0.82 -15.41
N ILE A 234 -3.65 0.60 -15.75
CA ILE A 234 -2.99 1.21 -16.91
C ILE A 234 -3.68 0.76 -18.21
N LYS A 235 -3.97 -0.54 -18.34
CA LYS A 235 -4.63 -1.08 -19.54
C LYS A 235 -6.02 -0.48 -19.77
N LYS A 236 -6.74 -0.16 -18.69
CA LYS A 236 -8.06 0.49 -18.74
C LYS A 236 -8.01 2.01 -18.82
N GLY A 237 -6.85 2.62 -18.58
CA GLY A 237 -6.72 4.07 -18.45
C GLY A 237 -7.39 4.65 -17.20
N ASP A 238 -7.75 3.79 -16.23
CA ASP A 238 -8.48 4.14 -15.01
C ASP A 238 -7.51 4.63 -13.90
N TYR A 239 -6.60 5.55 -14.24
CA TYR A 239 -5.70 6.19 -13.27
C TYR A 239 -5.31 7.62 -13.70
N ALA A 240 -4.98 8.48 -12.73
CA ALA A 240 -4.56 9.85 -13.01
C ALA A 240 -3.04 9.89 -13.28
N ARG A 241 -2.66 10.19 -14.53
CA ARG A 241 -1.26 10.15 -14.99
C ARG A 241 -0.37 11.16 -14.27
N VAL A 242 -0.78 12.43 -14.20
CA VAL A 242 0.03 13.49 -13.57
C VAL A 242 0.25 13.23 -12.07
N PRO A 243 -0.79 12.96 -11.25
CA PRO A 243 -0.59 12.58 -9.84
C PRO A 243 0.30 11.37 -9.69
N ALA A 244 0.11 10.32 -10.49
CA ALA A 244 0.93 9.11 -10.40
C ALA A 244 2.41 9.43 -10.67
N ILE A 245 2.73 10.28 -11.66
CA ILE A 245 4.12 10.64 -12.00
C ILE A 245 4.73 11.43 -10.85
N SER A 246 4.02 12.45 -10.37
CA SER A 246 4.48 13.29 -9.27
C SER A 246 4.70 12.49 -7.99
N ILE A 247 3.77 11.58 -7.67
CA ILE A 247 3.88 10.69 -6.50
C ILE A 247 5.06 9.75 -6.65
N THR A 248 5.29 9.20 -7.85
CA THR A 248 6.42 8.30 -8.11
C THR A 248 7.75 9.01 -7.88
N ILE A 249 7.97 10.16 -8.52
CA ILE A 249 9.26 10.88 -8.48
C ILE A 249 9.52 11.40 -7.07
N CYS A 250 8.57 12.15 -6.50
CA CYS A 250 8.74 12.75 -5.18
C CYS A 250 8.68 11.68 -4.07
N GLY A 251 7.94 10.58 -4.28
CA GLY A 251 7.90 9.45 -3.37
C GLY A 251 9.24 8.76 -3.23
N CYS A 252 9.93 8.46 -4.33
CA CYS A 252 11.29 7.91 -4.27
C CYS A 252 12.26 8.82 -3.50
N MET A 253 12.14 10.14 -3.66
CA MET A 253 12.91 11.10 -2.86
C MET A 253 12.54 11.04 -1.38
N GLY A 254 11.25 10.93 -1.06
CA GLY A 254 10.74 10.79 0.31
C GLY A 254 11.30 9.54 1.01
N VAL A 255 11.32 8.40 0.32
CA VAL A 255 11.93 7.15 0.81
C VAL A 255 13.40 7.36 1.14
N PHE A 256 14.17 7.96 0.23
CA PHE A 256 15.61 8.18 0.44
C PHE A 256 15.88 9.08 1.66
N VAL A 257 15.11 10.14 1.82
CA VAL A 257 15.22 11.05 2.98
C VAL A 257 14.82 10.33 4.27
N ALA A 258 13.74 9.54 4.26
CA ALA A 258 13.29 8.78 5.43
C ALA A 258 14.40 7.89 5.97
N ILE A 259 15.07 7.15 5.10
CA ILE A 259 16.17 6.23 5.47
C ILE A 259 17.28 6.96 6.25
N THR A 260 17.60 8.19 5.87
CA THR A 260 18.63 8.99 6.55
C THR A 260 18.15 9.63 7.86
N PHE A 261 16.84 9.89 7.99
CA PHE A 261 16.25 10.68 9.08
C PHE A 261 15.59 9.84 10.20
N VAL A 262 15.36 8.54 9.98
CA VAL A 262 14.69 7.59 10.91
C VAL A 262 15.24 7.63 12.33
N LYS A 263 16.53 7.93 12.53
CA LYS A 263 17.19 7.80 13.85
C LYS A 263 16.74 8.80 14.93
N ARG A 264 15.87 9.78 14.61
CA ARG A 264 15.50 10.87 15.55
C ARG A 264 14.00 11.03 15.84
N LEU A 265 13.13 10.17 15.30
CA LEU A 265 11.67 10.36 15.42
C LEU A 265 11.02 9.46 16.48
N ASN A 266 10.11 10.04 17.28
CA ASN A 266 9.25 9.27 18.18
C ASN A 266 8.12 8.60 17.36
N LEU A 267 8.34 7.34 17.01
CA LEU A 267 7.40 6.55 16.19
C LEU A 267 6.01 6.42 16.82
N THR A 268 5.90 6.49 18.15
CA THR A 268 4.62 6.39 18.86
C THR A 268 3.72 7.59 18.58
N LEU A 269 4.25 8.80 18.68
CA LEU A 269 3.48 10.03 18.38
C LEU A 269 3.02 10.04 16.92
N LEU A 270 3.87 9.59 16.02
CA LEU A 270 3.60 9.59 14.60
C LEU A 270 2.54 8.56 14.20
N MET A 271 2.58 7.38 14.82
CA MET A 271 1.54 6.37 14.68
C MET A 271 0.17 6.90 15.13
N TRP A 272 0.09 7.60 16.27
CA TRP A 272 -1.16 8.21 16.74
C TRP A 272 -1.69 9.31 15.82
N LEU A 273 -0.80 10.16 15.27
CA LEU A 273 -1.18 11.15 14.27
C LEU A 273 -1.84 10.48 13.06
N VAL A 274 -1.26 9.38 12.58
CA VAL A 274 -1.78 8.71 11.38
C VAL A 274 -3.06 7.94 11.66
N ILE A 275 -3.22 7.36 12.86
CA ILE A 275 -4.51 6.81 13.28
C ILE A 275 -5.60 7.88 13.15
N GLY A 276 -5.35 9.11 13.61
CA GLY A 276 -6.28 10.24 13.44
C GLY A 276 -6.60 10.54 11.98
N VAL A 277 -5.57 10.59 11.12
CA VAL A 277 -5.70 10.78 9.65
C VAL A 277 -6.54 9.67 9.04
N MET A 278 -6.33 8.41 9.43
CA MET A 278 -7.08 7.27 8.88
C MET A 278 -8.54 7.22 9.33
N ILE A 279 -8.83 7.56 10.59
CA ILE A 279 -10.21 7.67 11.06
C ILE A 279 -10.93 8.75 10.26
N TYR A 280 -10.29 9.90 10.09
CA TYR A 280 -10.84 11.00 9.30
C TYR A 280 -11.11 10.59 7.84
N THR A 281 -10.16 9.92 7.18
CA THR A 281 -10.35 9.46 5.80
C THR A 281 -11.44 8.42 5.67
N SER A 282 -11.50 7.47 6.59
CA SER A 282 -12.53 6.44 6.63
C SER A 282 -13.92 7.07 6.71
N ILE A 283 -14.12 8.01 7.66
CA ILE A 283 -15.39 8.72 7.82
C ILE A 283 -15.72 9.52 6.57
N LEU A 284 -14.76 10.27 6.03
CA LEU A 284 -14.95 11.08 4.82
C LEU A 284 -15.42 10.22 3.64
N MET A 285 -14.75 9.08 3.39
CA MET A 285 -15.10 8.18 2.29
C MET A 285 -16.44 7.48 2.50
N LEU A 286 -16.75 7.04 3.72
CA LEU A 286 -18.03 6.41 4.04
C LEU A 286 -19.19 7.39 3.90
N VAL A 287 -19.06 8.61 4.43
CA VAL A 287 -20.13 9.63 4.35
C VAL A 287 -20.40 10.02 2.89
N GLU A 288 -19.37 10.24 2.08
CA GLU A 288 -19.54 10.55 0.66
C GLU A 288 -20.14 9.37 -0.12
N GLY A 289 -19.67 8.15 0.15
CA GLY A 289 -20.18 6.92 -0.47
C GLY A 289 -21.66 6.72 -0.18
N ILE A 290 -22.06 6.84 1.09
CA ILE A 290 -23.46 6.69 1.53
C ILE A 290 -24.34 7.82 0.98
N ARG A 291 -23.86 9.07 0.95
CA ARG A 291 -24.61 10.19 0.36
C ARG A 291 -24.91 9.96 -1.11
N LYS A 292 -23.90 9.54 -1.91
CA LYS A 292 -24.08 9.19 -3.33
C LYS A 292 -24.94 7.95 -3.54
N PHE A 293 -25.03 7.07 -2.55
CA PHE A 293 -25.94 5.92 -2.56
C PHE A 293 -27.39 6.37 -2.38
N LYS A 294 -27.66 7.31 -1.45
CA LYS A 294 -28.99 7.87 -1.20
C LYS A 294 -29.55 8.74 -2.33
N THR A 295 -28.70 9.35 -3.16
CA THR A 295 -29.17 10.26 -4.25
C THR A 295 -29.68 9.52 -5.51
N VAL A 296 -29.64 8.18 -5.52
CA VAL A 296 -30.04 7.36 -6.69
C VAL A 296 -31.25 6.46 -6.39
N CYS A 297 -31.80 6.56 -5.19
CA CYS A 297 -33.19 6.17 -4.92
C CYS A 297 -34.06 7.43 -4.98
#